data_AF-A0A833N1X4-F1
#
_entry.id   AF-A0A833N1X4-F1
#
_cell.length_a   1.000
_cell.length_b   1.000
_cell.length_c   1.000
_cell.angle_alpha   90.00
_cell.angle_beta   90.00
_cell.angle_gamma   90.00
#
_symmetry.space_group_name_H-M   'P 1'
#
loop_
_entity.id
_entity.type
_entity.pdbx_description
1 polymer ?
#
loop_
_entity_poly.entity_id
_entity_poly.type
_entity_poly.pdbx_seq_one_letter_code
_entity_poly.pdbx_strand_id
1 'polypeptide(L)'
;MNRITIESKFVSNDALFELKRASELKIPKELSNFLQEVEFPWKALGKALTQFVESAIQKIPLEDRMRGQVSPQAILENKEFIVICEGAVVEPGAYITGPTFIGPKAVVRHGAYIRGSVYISEGAVVGHTTECKGAILLPNAKAAHFNYVGDSILGYDCNLGAGTKLANLKMNHSNIILRLDNKKVDSGLKKFGAILGNRAQTGCNSVTNPGTIMLPEVVLLPNQTAIGILKR
;
A
#
# COMPACT_ATOMS: atom_id res chain seq x y z
N MET A 1 -17.40 -17.66 18.01
CA MET A 1 -15.95 -17.41 17.85
C MET A 1 -15.50 -16.46 18.94
N ASN A 2 -14.73 -16.94 19.92
CA ASN A 2 -14.10 -16.09 20.91
C ASN A 2 -13.16 -15.13 20.19
N ARG A 3 -13.55 -13.85 20.13
CA ARG A 3 -12.78 -12.80 19.46
C ARG A 3 -11.53 -12.57 20.29
N ILE A 4 -10.41 -13.09 19.81
CA ILE A 4 -9.09 -12.80 20.37
C ILE A 4 -8.90 -11.30 20.27
N THR A 5 -8.74 -10.66 21.42
CA THR A 5 -8.40 -9.24 21.49
C THR A 5 -6.92 -9.10 21.21
N ILE A 6 -6.59 -8.26 20.23
CA ILE A 6 -5.21 -7.92 19.92
C ILE A 6 -4.88 -6.60 20.62
N GLU A 7 -3.76 -6.60 21.33
CA GLU A 7 -3.26 -5.42 22.01
C GLU A 7 -2.78 -4.39 20.99
N SER A 8 -3.09 -3.11 21.21
CA SER A 8 -2.73 -2.01 20.30
C SER A 8 -1.23 -1.95 20.00
N LYS A 9 -0.38 -2.37 20.93
CA LYS A 9 1.09 -2.42 20.76
C LYS A 9 1.53 -3.20 19.52
N PHE A 10 0.80 -4.25 19.15
CA PHE A 10 1.09 -5.09 17.97
C PHE A 10 0.66 -4.44 16.65
N VAL A 11 -0.08 -3.34 16.70
CA VAL A 11 -0.64 -2.63 15.53
C VAL A 11 0.01 -1.26 15.34
N SER A 12 1.13 -1.01 16.04
CA SER A 12 1.95 0.19 15.82
C SER A 12 2.68 0.13 14.48
N ASN A 13 3.02 1.29 13.92
CA ASN A 13 3.79 1.39 12.68
C ASN A 13 5.14 0.65 12.78
N ASP A 14 5.85 0.77 13.90
CA ASP A 14 7.11 0.06 14.11
C ASP A 14 6.90 -1.46 14.21
N ALA A 15 5.85 -1.93 14.89
CA ALA A 15 5.55 -3.36 14.99
C ALA A 15 5.19 -3.99 13.64
N LEU A 16 4.52 -3.23 12.75
CA LEU A 16 4.11 -3.73 11.44
C LEU A 16 5.23 -3.62 10.40
N PHE A 17 6.02 -2.54 10.43
CA PHE A 17 6.93 -2.19 9.34
C PHE A 17 8.42 -2.17 9.73
N GLU A 18 8.75 -2.45 10.99
CA GLU A 18 10.13 -2.46 11.51
C GLU A 18 10.86 -1.14 11.21
N LEU A 19 10.21 0.01 11.46
CA LEU A 19 10.70 1.33 11.06
C LEU A 19 12.04 1.72 11.71
N LYS A 20 12.37 1.16 12.88
CA LYS A 20 13.73 1.28 13.45
C LYS A 20 14.83 0.71 12.55
N ARG A 21 14.49 -0.23 11.65
CA ARG A 21 15.37 -0.86 10.67
C ARG A 21 15.12 -0.34 9.26
N ALA A 22 14.47 0.82 9.11
CA ALA A 22 14.09 1.39 7.82
C ALA A 22 15.25 1.48 6.82
N SER A 23 16.45 1.85 7.28
CA SER A 23 17.65 1.91 6.43
C SER A 23 18.04 0.55 5.86
N GLU A 24 18.03 -0.51 6.67
CA GLU A 24 18.32 -1.89 6.25
C GLU A 24 17.27 -2.40 5.25
N LEU A 25 16.01 -2.03 5.46
CA LEU A 25 14.88 -2.40 4.61
C LEU A 25 14.73 -1.50 3.38
N LYS A 26 15.63 -0.50 3.21
CA LYS A 26 15.59 0.51 2.15
C LYS A 26 14.30 1.33 2.10
N ILE A 27 13.63 1.49 3.24
CA ILE A 27 12.49 2.40 3.36
C ILE A 27 13.07 3.82 3.35
N PRO A 28 12.64 4.70 2.41
CA PRO A 28 13.14 6.07 2.35
C PRO A 28 12.92 6.79 3.68
N LYS A 29 13.91 7.57 4.12
CA LYS A 29 13.86 8.28 5.41
C LYS A 29 12.59 9.12 5.58
N GLU A 30 12.16 9.80 4.52
CA GLU A 30 10.95 10.63 4.54
C GLU A 30 9.67 9.81 4.75
N LEU A 31 9.57 8.65 4.09
CA LEU A 31 8.46 7.72 4.27
C LEU A 31 8.47 7.10 5.68
N SER A 32 9.66 6.72 6.17
CA SER A 32 9.82 6.21 7.53
C SER A 32 9.42 7.24 8.58
N ASN A 33 9.78 8.51 8.39
CA ASN A 33 9.39 9.60 9.29
C ASN A 33 7.87 9.81 9.27
N PHE A 34 7.28 9.92 8.08
CA PHE A 34 5.82 10.06 7.92
C PHE A 34 5.04 8.94 8.62
N LEU A 35 5.47 7.68 8.47
CA LEU A 35 4.82 6.54 9.14
C LEU A 35 5.03 6.54 10.66
N GLN A 36 6.12 7.11 11.17
CA GLN A 36 6.36 7.24 12.63
C GLN A 36 5.57 8.38 13.26
N GLU A 37 5.25 9.44 12.51
CA GLU A 37 4.51 10.61 13.00
C GLU A 37 3.02 10.32 13.24
N VAL A 38 2.47 9.30 12.57
CA VAL A 38 1.07 8.92 12.75
C VAL A 38 0.89 7.87 13.85
N GLU A 39 -0.10 8.10 14.72
CA GLU A 39 -0.39 7.22 15.87
C GLU A 39 -0.71 5.77 15.45
N PHE A 40 -1.57 5.63 14.43
CA PHE A 40 -1.98 4.34 13.88
C PHE A 40 -1.65 4.27 12.39
N PRO A 41 -1.35 3.08 11.86
CA PRO A 41 -0.91 2.93 10.48
C PRO A 41 -1.98 3.34 9.46
N TRP A 42 -3.29 3.17 9.75
CA TRP A 42 -4.35 3.66 8.86
C TRP A 42 -4.45 5.19 8.82
N LYS A 43 -3.89 5.92 9.79
CA LYS A 43 -3.86 7.39 9.76
C LYS A 43 -2.89 7.92 8.70
N ALA A 44 -2.00 7.09 8.17
CA ALA A 44 -1.19 7.40 7.00
C ALA A 44 -1.98 7.34 5.68
N LEU A 45 -3.26 6.96 5.68
CA LEU A 45 -4.10 6.85 4.48
C LEU A 45 -4.94 8.10 4.23
N GLY A 46 -5.62 8.13 3.07
CA GLY A 46 -6.53 9.22 2.71
C GLY A 46 -5.81 10.55 2.52
N LYS A 47 -6.29 11.61 3.17
CA LYS A 47 -5.74 12.97 3.00
C LYS A 47 -4.27 13.08 3.41
N ALA A 48 -3.88 12.39 4.49
CA ALA A 48 -2.49 12.36 4.95
C ALA A 48 -1.56 11.76 3.89
N LEU A 49 -1.97 10.65 3.25
CA LEU A 49 -1.22 10.07 2.14
C LEU A 49 -1.09 11.05 0.97
N THR A 50 -2.19 11.71 0.60
CA THR A 50 -2.19 12.68 -0.49
C THR A 50 -1.19 13.80 -0.24
N GLN A 51 -1.24 14.42 0.94
CA GLN A 51 -0.32 15.48 1.34
C GLN A 51 1.14 15.00 1.34
N PHE A 52 1.40 13.81 1.85
CA PHE A 52 2.74 13.21 1.85
C PHE A 52 3.27 12.97 0.44
N VAL A 53 2.47 12.35 -0.44
CA VAL A 53 2.88 12.05 -1.83
C VAL A 53 3.12 13.34 -2.61
N GLU A 54 2.22 14.32 -2.49
CA GLU A 54 2.38 15.63 -3.14
C GLU A 54 3.66 16.35 -2.65
N SER A 55 3.92 16.34 -1.34
CA SER A 55 5.15 16.92 -0.78
C SER A 55 6.40 16.21 -1.30
N ALA A 56 6.39 14.86 -1.36
CA ALA A 56 7.50 14.09 -1.90
C ALA A 56 7.77 14.40 -3.38
N ILE A 57 6.72 14.61 -4.19
CA ILE A 57 6.83 15.00 -5.60
C ILE A 57 7.36 16.44 -5.74
N GLN A 58 6.86 17.38 -4.93
CA GLN A 58 7.25 18.80 -5.01
C GLN A 58 8.73 19.05 -4.71
N LYS A 59 9.36 18.19 -3.89
CA LYS A 59 10.81 18.25 -3.63
C LYS A 59 11.66 17.91 -4.84
N ILE A 60 11.09 17.28 -5.88
CA ILE A 60 11.80 16.88 -7.09
C ILE A 60 11.46 17.88 -8.20
N PRO A 61 12.45 18.55 -8.81
CA PRO A 61 12.26 19.42 -9.97
C PRO A 61 11.54 18.71 -11.12
N LEU A 62 10.76 19.43 -11.91
CA LEU A 62 9.90 18.84 -12.96
C LEU A 62 10.71 18.04 -14.00
N GLU A 63 11.89 18.56 -14.35
CA GLU A 63 12.87 17.97 -15.27
C GLU A 63 13.45 16.63 -14.77
N ASP A 64 13.44 16.41 -13.46
CA ASP A 64 13.99 15.21 -12.82
C ASP A 64 12.93 14.16 -12.46
N ARG A 65 11.65 14.41 -12.80
CA ARG A 65 10.56 13.48 -12.45
C ARG A 65 10.46 12.25 -13.33
N MET A 66 11.13 12.20 -14.47
CA MET A 66 11.00 11.12 -15.48
C MET A 66 12.37 10.47 -15.77
N ARG A 67 12.94 9.79 -14.78
CA ARG A 67 14.27 9.14 -14.87
C ARG A 67 14.20 7.64 -15.14
N GLY A 68 13.05 7.01 -14.93
CA GLY A 68 12.82 5.61 -15.27
C GLY A 68 12.47 5.36 -16.74
N GLN A 69 12.38 4.09 -17.12
CA GLN A 69 11.97 3.67 -18.45
C GLN A 69 10.44 3.60 -18.53
N VAL A 70 9.85 4.39 -19.42
CA VAL A 70 8.41 4.44 -19.62
C VAL A 70 8.09 4.04 -21.05
N SER A 71 7.27 3.00 -21.21
CA SER A 71 6.77 2.62 -22.52
C SER A 71 5.97 3.76 -23.17
N PRO A 72 6.14 4.03 -24.47
CA PRO A 72 5.33 5.02 -25.19
C PRO A 72 3.84 4.64 -25.26
N GLN A 73 3.49 3.39 -24.94
CA GLN A 73 2.11 2.91 -24.88
C GLN A 73 1.50 3.02 -23.46
N ALA A 74 2.24 3.55 -22.48
CA ALA A 74 1.68 3.87 -21.18
C ALA A 74 0.99 5.25 -21.21
N ILE A 75 -0.10 5.39 -20.47
CA ILE A 75 -0.83 6.66 -20.33
C ILE A 75 -0.48 7.27 -18.98
N LEU A 76 0.02 8.50 -18.99
CA LEU A 76 0.33 9.29 -17.80
C LEU A 76 -0.59 10.52 -17.76
N GLU A 77 -1.59 10.51 -16.89
CA GLU A 77 -2.50 11.63 -16.65
C GLU A 77 -1.98 12.50 -15.50
N ASN A 78 -2.04 13.82 -15.64
CA ASN A 78 -1.44 14.77 -14.69
C ASN A 78 0.05 14.49 -14.46
N LYS A 79 0.79 14.37 -15.57
CA LYS A 79 2.18 13.92 -15.63
C LYS A 79 3.12 14.74 -14.75
N GLU A 80 2.84 16.03 -14.58
CA GLU A 80 3.56 16.92 -13.68
C GLU A 80 3.49 16.43 -12.23
N PHE A 81 2.45 15.71 -11.80
CA PHE A 81 2.36 15.11 -10.48
C PHE A 81 2.78 13.63 -10.45
N ILE A 82 3.59 13.18 -11.40
CA ILE A 82 4.11 11.81 -11.42
C ILE A 82 5.62 11.86 -11.32
N VAL A 83 6.19 11.06 -10.41
CA VAL A 83 7.63 10.81 -10.33
C VAL A 83 7.89 9.35 -10.65
N ILE A 84 8.84 9.11 -11.55
CA ILE A 84 9.33 7.79 -11.97
C ILE A 84 10.86 7.82 -11.84
N CYS A 85 11.36 7.26 -10.75
CA CYS A 85 12.78 7.27 -10.40
C CYS A 85 13.63 6.36 -11.31
N GLU A 86 14.94 6.55 -11.24
CA GLU A 86 15.92 5.78 -12.00
C GLU A 86 15.78 4.26 -11.80
N GLY A 87 15.90 3.52 -12.89
CA GLY A 87 15.76 2.07 -12.92
C GLY A 87 14.32 1.55 -12.77
N ALA A 88 13.33 2.41 -12.47
CA ALA A 88 11.94 2.01 -12.51
C ALA A 88 11.50 1.73 -13.97
N VAL A 89 10.57 0.79 -14.13
CA VAL A 89 10.04 0.38 -15.43
C VAL A 89 8.53 0.49 -15.44
N VAL A 90 7.98 1.16 -16.45
CA VAL A 90 6.54 1.20 -16.74
C VAL A 90 6.30 0.54 -18.10
N GLU A 91 5.62 -0.60 -18.07
CA GLU A 91 5.33 -1.44 -19.23
C GLU A 91 4.17 -0.87 -20.09
N PRO A 92 4.02 -1.33 -21.35
CA PRO A 92 2.94 -0.92 -22.24
C PRO A 92 1.54 -1.04 -21.63
N GLY A 93 0.63 -0.10 -21.93
CA GLY A 93 -0.77 -0.18 -21.52
C GLY A 93 -1.04 0.10 -20.04
N ALA A 94 -0.03 0.41 -19.23
CA ALA A 94 -0.24 0.93 -17.88
C ALA A 94 -0.92 2.31 -17.96
N TYR A 95 -1.88 2.56 -17.07
CA TYR A 95 -2.55 3.84 -16.91
C TYR A 95 -2.25 4.40 -15.52
N ILE A 96 -1.62 5.57 -15.45
CA ILE A 96 -1.14 6.18 -14.20
C ILE A 96 -1.66 7.60 -14.10
N THR A 97 -2.38 7.92 -13.02
CA THR A 97 -2.81 9.29 -12.72
C THR A 97 -1.98 9.88 -11.59
N GLY A 98 -1.52 11.12 -11.73
CA GLY A 98 -0.97 11.89 -10.62
C GLY A 98 -2.02 12.19 -9.52
N PRO A 99 -1.61 12.35 -8.25
CA PRO A 99 -0.23 12.30 -7.76
C PRO A 99 0.27 10.87 -7.51
N THR A 100 1.38 10.47 -8.14
CA THR A 100 1.96 9.13 -7.99
C THR A 100 3.48 9.19 -7.89
N PHE A 101 4.05 8.49 -6.91
CA PHE A 101 5.49 8.34 -6.75
C PHE A 101 5.90 6.88 -7.01
N ILE A 102 6.79 6.66 -7.99
CA ILE A 102 7.34 5.37 -8.37
C ILE A 102 8.84 5.40 -8.10
N GLY A 103 9.25 4.74 -7.02
CA GLY A 103 10.61 4.70 -6.53
C GLY A 103 11.57 3.87 -7.39
N PRO A 104 12.87 3.90 -7.07
CA PRO A 104 13.89 3.25 -7.90
C PRO A 104 13.62 1.78 -8.12
N LYS A 105 13.88 1.25 -9.32
CA LYS A 105 13.74 -0.19 -9.63
C LYS A 105 12.33 -0.78 -9.42
N ALA A 106 11.32 0.05 -9.13
CA ALA A 106 9.94 -0.41 -9.07
C ALA A 106 9.45 -0.80 -10.47
N VAL A 107 8.52 -1.73 -10.55
CA VAL A 107 7.97 -2.21 -11.83
C VAL A 107 6.47 -2.03 -11.84
N VAL A 108 5.98 -1.26 -12.80
CA VAL A 108 4.56 -1.12 -13.12
C VAL A 108 4.32 -1.88 -14.42
N ARG A 109 3.63 -3.03 -14.32
CA ARG A 109 3.49 -3.98 -15.41
C ARG A 109 2.31 -3.66 -16.34
N HIS A 110 2.25 -4.41 -17.44
CA HIS A 110 1.25 -4.27 -18.49
C HIS A 110 -0.18 -4.20 -17.96
N GLY A 111 -0.91 -3.15 -18.33
CA GLY A 111 -2.31 -2.95 -17.98
C GLY A 111 -2.57 -2.60 -16.51
N ALA A 112 -1.54 -2.31 -15.71
CA ALA A 112 -1.72 -1.79 -14.36
C ALA A 112 -2.51 -0.46 -14.39
N TYR A 113 -3.38 -0.26 -13.40
CA TYR A 113 -4.14 0.97 -13.24
C TYR A 113 -3.83 1.64 -11.90
N ILE A 114 -3.11 2.74 -11.93
CA ILE A 114 -2.72 3.49 -10.74
C ILE A 114 -3.50 4.80 -10.71
N ARG A 115 -4.23 5.02 -9.62
CA ARG A 115 -5.06 6.23 -9.48
C ARG A 115 -5.12 6.82 -8.08
N GLY A 116 -5.40 8.11 -7.99
CA GLY A 116 -5.31 8.84 -6.73
C GLY A 116 -3.87 8.81 -6.18
N SER A 117 -3.70 9.07 -4.88
CA SER A 117 -2.36 9.16 -4.29
C SER A 117 -1.75 7.78 -4.04
N VAL A 118 -0.67 7.44 -4.75
CA VAL A 118 0.01 6.15 -4.59
C VAL A 118 1.52 6.35 -4.44
N TYR A 119 2.11 5.65 -3.46
CA TYR A 119 3.56 5.62 -3.24
C TYR A 119 4.08 4.19 -3.40
N ILE A 120 4.91 3.97 -4.42
CA ILE A 120 5.51 2.66 -4.74
C ILE A 120 7.00 2.76 -4.44
N SER A 121 7.47 2.04 -3.43
CA SER A 121 8.87 2.12 -2.96
C SER A 121 9.83 1.32 -3.85
N GLU A 122 11.12 1.35 -3.50
CA GLU A 122 12.17 0.64 -4.26
C GLU A 122 11.82 -0.83 -4.47
N GLY A 123 11.94 -1.30 -5.72
CA GLY A 123 11.74 -2.71 -6.08
C GLY A 123 10.32 -3.25 -5.92
N ALA A 124 9.35 -2.42 -5.51
CA ALA A 124 7.95 -2.83 -5.41
C ALA A 124 7.34 -3.07 -6.80
N VAL A 125 6.35 -3.95 -6.87
CA VAL A 125 5.71 -4.37 -8.13
C VAL A 125 4.21 -4.10 -8.08
N VAL A 126 3.75 -3.27 -9.01
CA VAL A 126 2.34 -3.17 -9.40
C VAL A 126 2.17 -3.95 -10.69
N GLY A 127 1.48 -5.06 -10.61
CA GLY A 127 1.53 -6.10 -11.61
C GLY A 127 0.49 -6.01 -12.70
N HIS A 128 0.42 -7.07 -13.51
CA HIS A 128 -0.49 -7.13 -14.65
C HIS A 128 -1.94 -6.93 -14.18
N THR A 129 -2.65 -5.99 -14.84
CA THR A 129 -4.06 -5.65 -14.54
C THR A 129 -4.35 -5.46 -13.05
N THR A 130 -3.34 -4.99 -12.31
CA THR A 130 -3.48 -4.66 -10.90
C THR A 130 -3.89 -3.21 -10.76
N GLU A 131 -4.91 -2.95 -9.95
CA GLU A 131 -5.33 -1.60 -9.61
C GLU A 131 -4.78 -1.21 -8.23
N CYS A 132 -4.09 -0.07 -8.18
CA CYS A 132 -3.62 0.56 -6.93
C CYS A 132 -4.26 1.93 -6.78
N LYS A 133 -4.85 2.20 -5.62
CA LYS A 133 -5.49 3.49 -5.33
C LYS A 133 -5.37 3.89 -3.86
N GLY A 134 -4.78 5.05 -3.57
CA GLY A 134 -4.66 5.50 -2.18
C GLY A 134 -3.75 4.60 -1.34
N ALA A 135 -2.67 4.09 -1.91
CA ALA A 135 -1.91 2.99 -1.32
C ALA A 135 -0.42 3.29 -1.18
N ILE A 136 0.21 2.65 -0.19
CA ILE A 136 1.66 2.63 0.01
C ILE A 136 2.13 1.19 -0.20
N LEU A 137 3.08 0.99 -1.10
CA LEU A 137 3.81 -0.26 -1.25
C LEU A 137 5.23 -0.01 -0.74
N LEU A 138 5.57 -0.63 0.41
CA LEU A 138 6.92 -0.59 0.96
C LEU A 138 7.90 -1.41 0.10
N PRO A 139 9.23 -1.29 0.33
CA PRO A 139 10.22 -1.87 -0.56
C PRO A 139 9.98 -3.37 -0.81
N ASN A 140 10.12 -3.76 -2.08
CA ASN A 140 9.90 -5.13 -2.58
C ASN A 140 8.48 -5.69 -2.39
N ALA A 141 7.48 -4.91 -1.96
CA ALA A 141 6.10 -5.36 -1.89
C ALA A 141 5.54 -5.65 -3.29
N LYS A 142 4.80 -6.76 -3.44
CA LYS A 142 4.31 -7.27 -4.73
C LYS A 142 2.80 -7.40 -4.73
N ALA A 143 2.14 -6.67 -5.60
CA ALA A 143 0.77 -6.89 -6.04
C ALA A 143 0.81 -7.29 -7.52
N ALA A 144 1.20 -8.54 -7.78
CA ALA A 144 1.80 -8.92 -9.06
C ALA A 144 0.80 -9.29 -10.17
N HIS A 145 -0.42 -9.70 -9.84
CA HIS A 145 -1.36 -10.25 -10.83
C HIS A 145 -2.83 -10.05 -10.41
N PHE A 146 -3.60 -9.29 -11.19
CA PHE A 146 -5.05 -9.13 -11.01
C PHE A 146 -5.47 -8.71 -9.58
N ASN A 147 -4.62 -7.92 -8.91
CA ASN A 147 -4.86 -7.48 -7.55
C ASN A 147 -5.67 -6.17 -7.51
N TYR A 148 -6.41 -5.97 -6.43
CA TYR A 148 -7.00 -4.67 -6.08
C TYR A 148 -6.42 -4.20 -4.75
N VAL A 149 -5.70 -3.07 -4.77
CA VAL A 149 -5.04 -2.46 -3.61
C VAL A 149 -5.61 -1.06 -3.39
N GLY A 150 -6.75 -0.98 -2.72
CA GLY A 150 -7.44 0.26 -2.40
C GLY A 150 -7.23 0.70 -0.95
N ASP A 151 -6.79 1.94 -0.72
CA ASP A 151 -6.68 2.56 0.60
C ASP A 151 -5.96 1.65 1.62
N SER A 152 -4.75 1.20 1.26
CA SER A 152 -4.03 0.09 1.90
C SER A 152 -2.52 0.35 2.03
N ILE A 153 -1.86 -0.36 2.95
CA ILE A 153 -0.39 -0.36 3.08
C ILE A 153 0.11 -1.80 2.96
N LEU A 154 1.04 -2.04 2.03
CA LEU A 154 1.74 -3.31 1.90
C LEU A 154 3.15 -3.16 2.48
N GLY A 155 3.46 -3.96 3.49
CA GLY A 155 4.74 -4.03 4.19
C GLY A 155 5.91 -4.47 3.30
N TYR A 156 7.13 -4.32 3.82
CA TYR A 156 8.34 -4.79 3.16
C TYR A 156 8.19 -6.25 2.74
N ASP A 157 8.53 -6.56 1.49
CA ASP A 157 8.47 -7.89 0.89
C ASP A 157 7.13 -8.64 1.12
N CYS A 158 6.03 -7.90 1.21
CA CYS A 158 4.69 -8.50 1.14
C CYS A 158 4.45 -9.09 -0.25
N ASN A 159 3.68 -10.16 -0.32
CA ASN A 159 3.28 -10.75 -1.60
C ASN A 159 1.78 -11.03 -1.64
N LEU A 160 1.10 -10.42 -2.60
CA LEU A 160 -0.29 -10.72 -2.90
C LEU A 160 -0.37 -11.81 -3.95
N GLY A 161 -1.02 -12.93 -3.59
CA GLY A 161 -1.37 -13.98 -4.53
C GLY A 161 -2.22 -13.43 -5.67
N ALA A 162 -2.17 -14.11 -6.82
CA ALA A 162 -2.92 -13.68 -7.99
C ALA A 162 -4.41 -13.57 -7.66
N GLY A 163 -5.01 -12.45 -7.99
CA GLY A 163 -6.41 -12.23 -7.73
C GLY A 163 -6.77 -11.91 -6.28
N THR A 164 -5.83 -11.56 -5.38
CA THR A 164 -6.19 -11.04 -4.05
C THR A 164 -6.85 -9.66 -4.14
N LYS A 165 -7.96 -9.46 -3.41
CA LYS A 165 -8.70 -8.19 -3.34
C LYS A 165 -8.67 -7.62 -1.93
N LEU A 166 -8.22 -6.37 -1.79
CA LEU A 166 -8.30 -5.63 -0.53
C LEU A 166 -9.54 -4.74 -0.55
N ALA A 167 -10.68 -5.25 -0.07
CA ALA A 167 -11.93 -4.49 -0.05
C ALA A 167 -11.80 -3.31 0.92
N ASN A 168 -12.17 -2.10 0.47
CA ASN A 168 -11.94 -0.86 1.21
C ASN A 168 -13.21 -0.16 1.70
N LEU A 169 -14.39 -0.57 1.25
CA LEU A 169 -15.67 0.07 1.60
C LEU A 169 -16.63 -0.96 2.20
N LYS A 170 -17.23 -0.62 3.34
CA LYS A 170 -18.31 -1.43 3.91
C LYS A 170 -19.61 -1.23 3.14
N MET A 171 -20.43 -2.27 3.07
CA MET A 171 -21.75 -2.22 2.42
C MET A 171 -22.67 -1.11 2.97
N ASN A 172 -22.55 -0.78 4.26
CA ASN A 172 -23.34 0.28 4.88
C ASN A 172 -22.69 1.69 4.82
N HIS A 173 -21.58 1.83 4.11
CA HIS A 173 -20.84 3.09 3.89
C HIS A 173 -20.42 3.88 5.16
N SER A 174 -20.48 3.25 6.33
CA SER A 174 -20.05 3.86 7.60
C SER A 174 -18.53 3.77 7.80
N ASN A 175 -17.98 4.55 8.73
CA ASN A 175 -16.54 4.52 9.05
C ASN A 175 -16.07 3.13 9.48
N ILE A 176 -14.86 2.73 9.09
CA ILE A 176 -14.26 1.47 9.49
C ILE A 176 -13.92 1.51 10.99
N ILE A 177 -14.37 0.51 11.74
CA ILE A 177 -14.16 0.40 13.19
C ILE A 177 -13.26 -0.80 13.46
N LEU A 178 -12.15 -0.57 14.14
CA LEU A 178 -11.24 -1.60 14.61
C LEU A 178 -11.57 -1.99 16.06
N ARG A 179 -11.10 -3.17 16.48
CA ARG A 179 -11.16 -3.61 17.88
C ARG A 179 -9.74 -3.82 18.40
N LEU A 180 -9.31 -2.94 19.28
CA LEU A 180 -8.00 -2.97 19.95
C LEU A 180 -8.24 -2.87 21.46
N ASP A 181 -7.48 -3.60 22.27
CA ASP A 181 -7.55 -3.51 23.74
C ASP A 181 -8.99 -3.62 24.31
N ASN A 182 -9.81 -4.50 23.72
CA ASN A 182 -11.24 -4.68 24.01
C ASN A 182 -12.13 -3.46 23.73
N LYS A 183 -11.59 -2.41 23.09
CA LYS A 183 -12.29 -1.17 22.76
C LYS A 183 -12.52 -1.08 21.25
N LYS A 184 -13.61 -0.40 20.88
CA LYS A 184 -13.85 0.01 19.48
C LYS A 184 -13.03 1.26 19.20
N VAL A 185 -12.24 1.24 18.14
CA VAL A 185 -11.46 2.38 17.66
C VAL A 185 -12.02 2.78 16.31
N ASP A 186 -12.57 3.99 16.20
CA ASP A 186 -12.99 4.54 14.90
C ASP A 186 -11.74 4.97 14.12
N SER A 187 -11.57 4.42 12.92
CA SER A 187 -10.48 4.83 12.03
C SER A 187 -10.64 6.29 11.56
N GLY A 188 -11.86 6.82 11.54
CA GLY A 188 -12.24 8.07 10.88
C GLY A 188 -12.31 7.96 9.36
N LEU A 189 -12.20 6.76 8.80
CA LEU A 189 -12.13 6.52 7.36
C LEU A 189 -13.36 5.75 6.89
N LYS A 190 -14.07 6.27 5.88
CA LYS A 190 -15.09 5.50 5.14
C LYS A 190 -14.47 4.47 4.22
N LYS A 191 -13.28 4.78 3.66
CA LYS A 191 -12.50 3.88 2.82
C LYS A 191 -11.20 3.51 3.51
N PHE A 192 -11.05 2.24 3.84
CA PHE A 192 -9.84 1.66 4.39
C PHE A 192 -9.83 0.18 4.01
N GLY A 193 -8.88 -0.21 3.14
CA GLY A 193 -8.64 -1.58 2.71
C GLY A 193 -7.96 -2.41 3.79
N ALA A 194 -6.67 -2.68 3.61
CA ALA A 194 -5.92 -3.49 4.55
C ALA A 194 -4.52 -2.95 4.83
N ILE A 195 -3.95 -3.39 5.96
CA ILE A 195 -2.56 -3.14 6.32
C ILE A 195 -1.89 -4.48 6.47
N LEU A 196 -0.91 -4.75 5.63
CA LEU A 196 -0.12 -5.95 5.68
C LEU A 196 1.24 -5.59 6.27
N GLY A 197 1.57 -6.13 7.44
CA GLY A 197 2.90 -6.00 8.04
C GLY A 197 3.96 -6.70 7.19
N ASN A 198 5.23 -6.43 7.48
CA ASN A 198 6.36 -6.95 6.72
C ASN A 198 6.25 -8.47 6.49
N ARG A 199 6.56 -8.90 5.27
CA ARG A 199 6.58 -10.30 4.82
C ARG A 199 5.23 -11.02 4.95
N ALA A 200 4.13 -10.31 5.18
CA ALA A 200 2.80 -10.91 5.12
C ALA A 200 2.47 -11.35 3.68
N GLN A 201 1.79 -12.48 3.55
CA GLN A 201 1.47 -13.06 2.25
C GLN A 201 -0.01 -13.42 2.17
N THR A 202 -0.56 -13.30 0.98
CA THR A 202 -1.91 -13.78 0.69
C THR A 202 -1.87 -14.80 -0.43
N GLY A 203 -2.66 -15.86 -0.31
CA GLY A 203 -2.84 -16.84 -1.36
C GLY A 203 -3.77 -16.32 -2.46
N CYS A 204 -3.74 -16.98 -3.61
CA CYS A 204 -4.54 -16.59 -4.76
C CYS A 204 -6.04 -16.51 -4.43
N ASN A 205 -6.73 -15.54 -5.04
CA ASN A 205 -8.16 -15.29 -4.88
C ASN A 205 -8.64 -15.09 -3.43
N SER A 206 -7.73 -14.71 -2.53
CA SER A 206 -8.12 -14.32 -1.18
C SER A 206 -8.73 -12.92 -1.15
N VAL A 207 -9.47 -12.62 -0.09
CA VAL A 207 -10.13 -11.33 0.10
C VAL A 207 -9.87 -10.84 1.52
N THR A 208 -9.55 -9.56 1.68
CA THR A 208 -9.58 -8.93 3.01
C THR A 208 -10.78 -8.01 3.12
N ASN A 209 -11.51 -8.06 4.23
CA ASN A 209 -12.55 -7.09 4.53
C ASN A 209 -11.95 -5.70 4.82
N PRO A 210 -12.74 -4.61 4.71
CA PRO A 210 -12.30 -3.27 5.08
C PRO A 210 -11.78 -3.21 6.52
N GLY A 211 -10.60 -2.61 6.69
CA GLY A 211 -9.90 -2.48 7.97
C GLY A 211 -9.15 -3.72 8.44
N THR A 212 -8.92 -4.70 7.57
CA THR A 212 -8.14 -5.88 7.93
C THR A 212 -6.68 -5.53 8.16
N ILE A 213 -6.08 -6.06 9.22
CA ILE A 213 -4.66 -5.89 9.49
C ILE A 213 -4.02 -7.27 9.64
N MET A 214 -3.03 -7.57 8.81
CA MET A 214 -2.22 -8.77 8.93
C MET A 214 -0.92 -8.38 9.61
N LEU A 215 -0.63 -8.99 10.77
CA LEU A 215 0.66 -8.80 11.43
C LEU A 215 1.82 -9.33 10.54
N PRO A 216 3.08 -8.99 10.85
CA PRO A 216 4.21 -9.47 10.07
C PRO A 216 4.21 -10.99 9.92
N GLU A 217 4.64 -11.47 8.75
CA GLU A 217 4.77 -12.89 8.40
C GLU A 217 3.47 -13.73 8.43
N VAL A 218 2.31 -13.09 8.60
CA VAL A 218 1.02 -13.77 8.50
C VAL A 218 0.77 -14.21 7.06
N VAL A 219 0.30 -15.45 6.90
CA VAL A 219 -0.13 -15.99 5.62
C VAL A 219 -1.64 -16.20 5.62
N LEU A 220 -2.34 -15.53 4.71
CA LEU A 220 -3.73 -15.82 4.38
C LEU A 220 -3.76 -16.88 3.27
N LEU A 221 -4.43 -18.00 3.46
CA LEU A 221 -4.40 -19.09 2.47
C LEU A 221 -5.25 -18.75 1.22
N PRO A 222 -5.03 -19.45 0.09
CA PRO A 222 -5.83 -19.24 -1.12
C PRO A 222 -7.33 -19.38 -0.87
N ASN A 223 -8.13 -18.56 -1.55
CA ASN A 223 -9.60 -18.52 -1.46
C ASN A 223 -10.17 -18.23 -0.05
N GLN A 224 -9.36 -17.72 0.88
CA GLN A 224 -9.84 -17.32 2.21
C GLN A 224 -10.25 -15.86 2.27
N THR A 225 -11.18 -15.56 3.19
CA THR A 225 -11.56 -14.20 3.56
C THR A 225 -10.99 -13.86 4.95
N ALA A 226 -10.23 -12.77 5.02
CA ALA A 226 -9.71 -12.22 6.27
C ALA A 226 -10.60 -11.10 6.81
N ILE A 227 -10.79 -11.07 8.13
CA ILE A 227 -11.52 -10.02 8.84
C ILE A 227 -10.83 -9.68 10.15
N GLY A 228 -10.71 -8.37 10.43
CA GLY A 228 -10.10 -7.89 11.65
C GLY A 228 -8.58 -8.02 11.63
N ILE A 229 -7.99 -8.34 12.77
CA ILE A 229 -6.54 -8.38 12.91
C ILE A 229 -6.09 -9.85 12.97
N LEU A 230 -5.24 -10.25 12.03
CA LEU A 230 -4.74 -11.60 11.88
C LEU A 230 -3.34 -11.67 12.48
N LYS A 231 -3.11 -12.71 13.28
CA LYS A 231 -1.80 -13.07 13.84
C LYS A 231 -1.46 -14.51 13.45
N ARG A 232 -0.18 -14.85 13.47
CA ARG A 232 0.31 -16.21 13.26
C ARG A 232 -0.16 -17.15 14.36
#